data_AF-A0A958KPM5-F1
#
_entry.id   AF-A0A958KPM5-F1
#
_cell.length_a   1.000
_cell.length_b   1.000
_cell.length_c   1.000
_cell.angle_alpha   90.00
_cell.angle_beta   90.00
_cell.angle_gamma   90.00
#
_symmetry.space_group_name_H-M   'P 1'
#
loop_
_entity.id
_entity.type
_entity.pdbx_description
1 polymer ?
#
loop_
_entity_poly.entity_id
_entity_poly.type
_entity_poly.pdbx_seq_one_letter_code
_entity_poly.pdbx_strand_id
1 'polypeptide(L)'
;MRCSICGYSSPFQGDKCKRCGMPLTSPENAASGVSSAPVTPTSGEPRNSRKKSFFFAMLGLLVFYFSFSAAPHRKTQPTYVPVKQVKAVKAVSQKAAGKSARSWFAAIRPSCNAVEVEAHIQDRPAPSDNVGAAYTATCLILAGKPDRAREVINELQQDKRRDAALVVFNTIHPIADRGGDMATLPGMLVILDYMPDNYQALYHAGIAEAKLGKFKDADEHLTKFLNLYTRSDHFTRRGREVLEKVRAHRRDVDLIERRRQRDQAAQDQAK
;
A
#
# COMPACT_ATOMS: atom_id res chain seq x y z
N MET A 1 -13.98 3.06 -32.20
CA MET A 1 -13.72 4.10 -31.16
C MET A 1 -12.98 3.46 -29.99
N ARG A 2 -11.90 4.07 -29.50
CA ARG A 2 -11.21 3.64 -28.27
C ARG A 2 -11.56 4.64 -27.17
N CYS A 3 -11.91 4.15 -25.99
CA CYS A 3 -12.15 5.02 -24.85
C CYS A 3 -10.79 5.61 -24.41
N SER A 4 -10.68 6.94 -24.33
CA SER A 4 -9.44 7.64 -23.94
C SER A 4 -8.96 7.27 -22.54
N ILE A 5 -9.88 6.86 -21.66
CA ILE A 5 -9.58 6.52 -20.27
C ILE A 5 -9.07 5.08 -20.15
N CYS A 6 -9.69 4.12 -20.85
CA CYS A 6 -9.33 2.71 -20.69
C CYS A 6 -8.52 2.12 -21.85
N GLY A 7 -8.34 2.83 -22.97
CA GLY A 7 -7.48 2.42 -24.08
C GLY A 7 -7.96 1.19 -24.89
N TYR A 8 -8.98 0.48 -24.42
CA TYR A 8 -9.52 -0.72 -25.08
C TYR A 8 -10.62 -0.39 -26.09
N SER A 9 -10.67 -1.18 -27.16
CA SER A 9 -11.83 -1.35 -28.03
C SER A 9 -12.87 -2.22 -27.32
N SER A 10 -13.56 -1.67 -26.32
CA SER A 10 -14.70 -2.34 -25.67
C SER A 10 -16.01 -2.01 -26.37
N PRO A 11 -17.02 -2.91 -26.31
CA PRO A 11 -18.35 -2.62 -26.84
C PRO A 11 -18.99 -1.49 -26.03
N PHE A 12 -19.52 -0.49 -26.74
CA PHE A 12 -20.26 0.64 -26.17
C PHE A 12 -21.73 0.24 -25.95
N GLN A 13 -22.41 0.85 -24.97
CA GLN A 13 -23.87 0.77 -24.84
C GLN A 13 -24.42 2.19 -24.79
N GLY A 14 -24.91 2.66 -25.94
CA GLY A 14 -25.15 4.09 -26.16
C GLY A 14 -23.85 4.89 -26.04
N ASP A 15 -23.94 6.05 -25.40
CA ASP A 15 -22.81 7.00 -25.29
C ASP A 15 -21.83 6.67 -24.15
N LYS A 16 -22.00 5.52 -23.49
CA LYS A 16 -21.17 5.12 -22.34
C LYS A 16 -20.33 3.89 -22.67
N CYS A 17 -19.08 3.92 -22.23
CA CYS A 17 -18.23 2.73 -22.27
C CYS A 17 -18.76 1.69 -21.27
N LYS A 18 -19.13 0.48 -21.71
CA LYS A 18 -19.62 -0.60 -20.81
C LYS A 18 -18.68 -0.92 -19.65
N ARG A 19 -17.37 -0.67 -19.82
CA ARG A 19 -16.35 -1.07 -18.84
C ARG A 19 -16.12 -0.01 -17.75
N CYS A 20 -16.25 1.27 -18.06
CA CYS A 20 -15.98 2.35 -17.10
C CYS A 20 -17.16 3.30 -16.86
N GLY A 21 -18.27 3.17 -17.59
CA GLY A 21 -19.50 3.96 -17.38
C GLY A 21 -19.41 5.44 -17.79
N MET A 22 -18.27 5.90 -18.30
CA MET A 22 -18.04 7.31 -18.64
C MET A 22 -18.65 7.66 -20.01
N PRO A 23 -19.20 8.89 -20.17
CA PRO A 23 -19.72 9.39 -21.43
C PRO A 23 -18.59 9.61 -22.44
N LEU A 24 -18.88 9.37 -23.72
CA LEU A 24 -18.02 9.71 -24.85
C LEU A 24 -17.97 11.24 -24.99
N THR A 25 -16.84 11.85 -24.69
CA THR A 25 -16.60 13.25 -25.09
C THR A 25 -16.24 13.25 -26.57
N SER A 26 -17.13 13.75 -27.44
CA SER A 26 -16.84 13.92 -28.86
C SER A 26 -15.69 14.93 -29.03
N PRO A 27 -14.71 14.68 -29.93
CA PRO A 27 -13.58 15.59 -30.15
C PRO A 27 -13.95 16.91 -30.87
N GLU A 28 -15.22 17.15 -31.21
CA GLU A 28 -15.63 18.32 -32.01
C GLU A 28 -15.78 19.66 -31.25
N ASN A 29 -15.65 19.70 -29.92
CA ASN A 29 -15.81 20.96 -29.16
C ASN A 29 -14.49 21.58 -28.63
N ALA A 30 -13.33 21.17 -29.15
CA ALA A 30 -12.03 21.70 -28.71
C ALA A 30 -11.60 23.02 -29.39
N ALA A 31 -12.40 23.60 -30.28
CA ALA A 31 -12.05 24.81 -31.02
C ALA A 31 -13.16 25.86 -30.96
N SER A 32 -13.26 26.58 -29.84
CA SER A 32 -13.89 27.90 -29.80
C SER A 32 -13.28 28.68 -28.65
N GLY A 33 -12.33 29.55 -29.01
CA GLY A 33 -11.74 30.53 -28.11
C GLY A 33 -12.81 31.53 -27.66
N VAL A 34 -12.95 31.68 -26.36
CA VAL A 34 -13.58 32.86 -25.76
C VAL A 34 -12.48 33.58 -24.99
N SER A 35 -12.09 34.70 -25.57
CA SER A 35 -11.22 35.72 -24.99
C SER A 35 -11.94 36.34 -23.78
N SER A 36 -11.42 36.11 -22.58
CA SER A 36 -11.81 36.84 -21.37
C SER A 36 -10.70 37.82 -21.00
N ALA A 37 -11.09 39.08 -20.90
CA ALA A 37 -10.30 40.28 -20.65
C ALA A 37 -9.44 40.23 -19.36
N PRO A 38 -8.42 41.10 -19.25
CA PRO A 38 -7.60 41.22 -18.04
C PRO A 38 -8.40 41.81 -16.88
N VAL A 39 -8.49 41.07 -15.78
CA VAL A 39 -8.98 41.58 -14.50
C VAL A 39 -7.85 42.37 -13.83
N THR A 40 -8.01 43.68 -13.74
CA THR A 40 -7.16 44.58 -12.96
C THR A 40 -7.20 44.24 -11.47
N PRO A 41 -6.05 44.19 -10.77
CA PRO A 41 -6.02 44.02 -9.32
C PRO A 41 -6.36 45.35 -8.63
N THR A 42 -7.46 45.38 -7.89
CA THR A 42 -7.78 46.45 -6.95
C THR A 42 -6.82 46.41 -5.76
N SER A 43 -6.07 47.49 -5.61
CA SER A 43 -5.30 47.87 -4.44
C SER A 43 -6.21 48.27 -3.27
N GLY A 44 -6.01 47.64 -2.11
CA GLY A 44 -6.53 48.04 -0.80
C GLY A 44 -6.17 46.93 0.19
N GLU A 45 -5.69 47.13 1.41
CA GLU A 45 -5.43 48.29 2.26
C GLU A 45 -4.59 47.75 3.44
N PRO A 46 -3.63 48.49 4.01
CA PRO A 46 -2.79 47.98 5.10
C PRO A 46 -3.53 48.01 6.44
N ARG A 47 -4.00 46.84 6.91
CA ARG A 47 -4.61 46.75 8.25
C ARG A 47 -3.54 46.59 9.34
N ASN A 48 -3.09 47.74 9.80
CA ASN A 48 -2.41 47.96 11.08
C ASN A 48 -3.32 47.52 12.24
N SER A 49 -2.86 46.60 13.11
CA SER A 49 -3.52 46.35 14.39
C SER A 49 -2.52 45.86 15.45
N ARG A 50 -1.97 46.84 16.17
CA ARG A 50 -1.78 46.90 17.63
C ARG A 50 -1.46 45.60 18.37
N LYS A 51 -0.19 45.55 18.79
CA LYS A 51 0.31 45.23 20.14
C LYS A 51 -0.80 45.01 21.19
N LYS A 52 -0.80 43.84 21.82
CA LYS A 52 -1.00 43.69 23.28
C LYS A 52 -0.09 42.58 23.81
N SER A 53 1.01 43.00 24.42
CA SER A 53 1.75 42.20 25.40
C SER A 53 0.79 41.86 26.53
N PHE A 54 0.60 40.57 26.80
CA PHE A 54 0.08 40.11 28.09
C PHE A 54 1.18 39.30 28.78
N PHE A 55 1.84 39.98 29.71
CA PHE A 55 2.54 39.37 30.82
C PHE A 55 1.51 38.58 31.64
N PHE A 56 1.63 37.26 31.69
CA PHE A 56 1.08 36.46 32.78
C PHE A 56 2.24 35.73 33.45
N ALA A 57 2.67 36.31 34.58
CA ALA A 57 3.44 35.63 35.60
C ALA A 57 2.47 34.89 36.53
N MET A 58 2.63 33.58 36.66
CA MET A 58 2.11 32.68 37.69
C MET A 58 2.94 31.40 37.51
N LEU A 59 4.10 31.24 38.17
CA LEU A 59 4.24 30.92 39.60
C LEU A 59 3.16 29.94 40.08
N GLY A 60 3.38 28.66 39.80
CA GLY A 60 2.50 27.56 40.16
C GLY A 60 3.28 26.25 40.15
N LEU A 61 4.06 26.09 41.21
CA LEU A 61 4.92 24.95 41.52
C LEU A 61 4.08 23.68 41.71
N LEU A 62 4.17 22.73 40.76
CA LEU A 62 3.79 21.33 40.97
C LEU A 62 4.81 20.43 40.27
N VAL A 63 5.91 20.19 40.97
CA VAL A 63 6.89 19.16 40.65
C VAL A 63 6.25 17.81 41.00
N PHE A 64 5.51 17.22 40.06
CA PHE A 64 5.28 15.78 40.09
C PHE A 64 6.55 15.09 39.58
N TYR A 65 7.40 14.68 40.52
CA TYR A 65 8.43 13.66 40.28
C TYR A 65 7.72 12.35 39.91
N PHE A 66 7.30 12.22 38.66
CA PHE A 66 7.12 10.90 38.06
C PHE A 66 8.52 10.38 37.76
N SER A 67 9.07 9.63 38.71
CA SER A 67 10.17 8.70 38.47
C SER A 67 9.71 7.69 37.42
N PHE A 68 9.81 8.07 36.14
CA PHE A 68 9.84 7.13 35.04
C PHE A 68 11.15 6.36 35.18
N SER A 69 11.11 5.31 35.99
CA SER A 69 12.04 4.20 35.86
C SER A 69 11.97 3.77 34.41
N ALA A 70 12.97 4.14 33.62
CA ALA A 70 13.25 3.57 32.33
C ALA A 70 13.54 2.08 32.57
N ALA A 71 12.47 1.29 32.64
CA ALA A 71 12.59 -0.15 32.56
C ALA A 71 13.32 -0.42 31.24
N PRO A 72 14.45 -1.14 31.24
CA PRO A 72 15.11 -1.50 30.00
C PRO A 72 14.07 -2.17 29.11
N HIS A 73 13.98 -1.73 27.85
CA HIS A 73 13.24 -2.45 26.81
C HIS A 73 13.78 -3.87 26.77
N ARG A 74 13.18 -4.75 27.58
CA ARG A 74 13.40 -6.18 27.54
C ARG A 74 12.87 -6.55 26.18
N LYS A 75 13.78 -6.87 25.26
CA LYS A 75 13.46 -7.57 24.02
C LYS A 75 12.71 -8.83 24.46
N THR A 76 11.38 -8.77 24.49
CA THR A 76 10.54 -9.94 24.58
C THR A 76 10.81 -10.69 23.29
N GLN A 77 11.83 -11.55 23.32
CA GLN A 77 11.90 -12.64 22.38
C GLN A 77 10.54 -13.32 22.44
N PRO A 78 9.87 -13.55 21.30
CA PRO A 78 8.66 -14.33 21.27
C PRO A 78 9.01 -15.66 21.93
N THR A 79 8.48 -15.88 23.13
CA THR A 79 8.55 -17.18 23.78
C THR A 79 7.84 -18.12 22.83
N TYR A 80 8.62 -18.96 22.16
CA TYR A 80 8.13 -20.09 21.41
C TYR A 80 7.34 -20.95 22.39
N VAL A 81 6.01 -20.77 22.39
CA VAL A 81 5.13 -21.70 23.04
C VAL A 81 5.20 -22.94 22.17
N PRO A 82 5.73 -24.08 22.67
CA PRO A 82 5.65 -25.31 21.93
C PRO A 82 4.17 -25.58 21.68
N VAL A 83 3.74 -25.43 20.43
CA VAL A 83 2.39 -25.79 20.01
C VAL A 83 2.24 -27.25 20.39
N LYS A 84 1.46 -27.53 21.43
CA LYS A 84 1.00 -28.89 21.75
C LYS A 84 0.52 -29.46 20.44
N GLN A 85 1.17 -30.52 19.97
CA GLN A 85 0.80 -31.19 18.75
C GLN A 85 -0.70 -31.46 18.79
N VAL A 86 -1.45 -30.69 18.00
CA VAL A 86 -2.87 -30.89 17.83
C VAL A 86 -2.95 -32.26 17.17
N LYS A 87 -3.56 -33.23 17.86
CA LYS A 87 -3.74 -34.60 17.37
C LYS A 87 -4.13 -34.51 15.90
N ALA A 88 -3.38 -35.23 15.06
CA ALA A 88 -3.60 -35.31 13.62
C ALA A 88 -5.10 -35.40 13.35
N VAL A 89 -5.67 -34.28 12.90
CA VAL A 89 -7.05 -34.24 12.44
C VAL A 89 -7.04 -35.22 11.28
N LYS A 90 -7.78 -36.33 11.41
CA LYS A 90 -7.93 -37.32 10.35
C LYS A 90 -8.13 -36.55 9.07
N ALA A 91 -7.20 -36.71 8.12
CA ALA A 91 -7.27 -36.08 6.82
C ALA A 91 -8.64 -36.44 6.25
N VAL A 92 -9.57 -35.48 6.35
CA VAL A 92 -10.84 -35.57 5.64
C VAL A 92 -10.39 -35.45 4.21
N SER A 93 -10.23 -36.61 3.57
CA SER A 93 -10.05 -36.75 2.14
C SER A 93 -11.33 -36.21 1.52
N GLN A 94 -11.41 -34.89 1.45
CA GLN A 94 -12.46 -34.19 0.76
C GLN A 94 -12.19 -34.45 -0.71
N LYS A 95 -12.84 -35.51 -1.18
CA LYS A 95 -13.26 -35.66 -2.56
C LYS A 95 -14.18 -34.48 -2.90
N ALA A 96 -13.62 -33.28 -2.95
CA ALA A 96 -14.27 -32.07 -3.40
C ALA A 96 -14.56 -32.29 -4.89
N ALA A 97 -15.73 -32.83 -5.17
CA ALA A 97 -16.20 -33.07 -6.51
C ALA A 97 -16.24 -31.73 -7.27
N GLY A 98 -15.24 -31.51 -8.14
CA GLY A 98 -15.39 -30.83 -9.42
C GLY A 98 -15.34 -29.29 -9.47
N LYS A 99 -15.17 -28.55 -8.37
CA LYS A 99 -15.03 -27.08 -8.45
C LYS A 99 -13.57 -26.69 -8.56
N SER A 100 -13.20 -26.02 -9.67
CA SER A 100 -11.85 -25.47 -9.85
C SER A 100 -11.53 -24.44 -8.77
N ALA A 101 -10.25 -24.28 -8.42
CA ALA A 101 -9.81 -23.27 -7.45
C ALA A 101 -10.28 -21.85 -7.80
N ARG A 102 -10.36 -21.52 -9.10
CA ARG A 102 -10.92 -20.25 -9.60
C ARG A 102 -12.43 -20.13 -9.33
N SER A 103 -13.19 -21.20 -9.53
CA SER A 103 -14.62 -21.23 -9.21
C SER A 103 -14.85 -21.09 -7.71
N TRP A 104 -14.01 -21.72 -6.88
CA TRP A 104 -14.04 -21.55 -5.43
C TRP A 104 -13.78 -20.09 -5.04
N PHE A 105 -12.72 -19.48 -5.58
CA PHE A 105 -12.37 -18.10 -5.27
C PHE A 105 -13.48 -17.12 -5.67
N ALA A 106 -14.07 -17.31 -6.85
CA ALA A 106 -15.19 -16.49 -7.29
C ALA A 106 -16.39 -16.53 -6.32
N ALA A 107 -16.65 -17.70 -5.72
CA ALA A 107 -17.75 -17.89 -4.78
C ALA A 107 -17.45 -17.30 -3.38
N ILE A 108 -16.21 -17.40 -2.90
CA ILE A 108 -15.83 -16.92 -1.56
C ILE A 108 -15.49 -15.41 -1.54
N ARG A 109 -15.17 -14.82 -2.70
CA ARG A 109 -14.68 -13.43 -2.81
C ARG A 109 -15.50 -12.39 -2.02
N PRO A 110 -16.86 -12.41 -2.00
CA PRO A 110 -17.63 -11.47 -1.19
C PRO A 110 -17.33 -11.52 0.32
N SER A 111 -16.87 -12.66 0.81
CA SER A 111 -16.50 -12.89 2.23
C SER A 111 -15.01 -12.67 2.51
N CYS A 112 -14.21 -12.22 1.52
CA CYS A 112 -12.80 -11.86 1.73
C CYS A 112 -12.69 -10.48 2.38
N ASN A 113 -13.19 -10.38 3.61
CA ASN A 113 -13.16 -9.20 4.47
C ASN A 113 -12.59 -9.55 5.85
N ALA A 114 -12.22 -8.53 6.63
CA ALA A 114 -11.52 -8.71 7.90
C ALA A 114 -12.29 -9.54 8.96
N VAL A 115 -13.61 -9.62 8.85
CA VAL A 115 -14.48 -10.26 9.85
C VAL A 115 -14.72 -11.74 9.52
N GLU A 116 -15.01 -12.05 8.26
CA GLU A 116 -15.62 -13.34 7.89
C GLU A 116 -14.64 -14.34 7.26
N VAL A 117 -13.50 -13.85 6.76
CA VAL A 117 -12.63 -14.63 5.86
C VAL A 117 -12.21 -15.99 6.42
N GLU A 118 -11.86 -16.08 7.70
CA GLU A 118 -11.36 -17.30 8.32
C GLU A 118 -12.46 -18.34 8.52
N ALA A 119 -13.62 -17.90 9.01
CA ALA A 119 -14.78 -18.77 9.18
C ALA A 119 -15.22 -19.35 7.82
N HIS A 120 -15.23 -18.54 6.77
CA HIS A 120 -15.59 -18.98 5.43
C HIS A 120 -14.55 -19.92 4.79
N ILE A 121 -13.26 -19.67 4.96
CA ILE A 121 -12.20 -20.58 4.50
C ILE A 121 -12.29 -21.92 5.24
N GLN A 122 -12.61 -21.90 6.53
CA GLN A 122 -12.76 -23.12 7.32
C GLN A 122 -14.00 -23.93 6.93
N ASP A 123 -15.15 -23.27 6.74
CA ASP A 123 -16.42 -23.90 6.32
C ASP A 123 -16.33 -24.46 4.89
N ARG A 124 -15.70 -23.70 3.99
CA ARG A 124 -15.56 -24.03 2.56
C ARG A 124 -14.11 -23.91 2.13
N PRO A 125 -13.26 -24.91 2.43
CA PRO A 125 -11.84 -24.85 2.08
C PRO A 125 -11.65 -24.85 0.56
N ALA A 126 -10.57 -24.19 0.11
CA ALA A 126 -10.13 -24.27 -1.27
C ALA A 126 -9.68 -25.70 -1.62
N PRO A 127 -9.64 -26.07 -2.91
CA PRO A 127 -8.92 -27.26 -3.35
C PRO A 127 -7.50 -27.28 -2.79
N SER A 128 -7.01 -28.44 -2.36
CA SER A 128 -5.71 -28.60 -1.69
C SER A 128 -4.50 -28.55 -2.65
N ASP A 129 -4.66 -27.96 -3.84
CA ASP A 129 -3.58 -27.75 -4.79
C ASP A 129 -2.93 -26.37 -4.60
N ASN A 130 -1.81 -26.12 -5.29
CA ASN A 130 -1.08 -24.86 -5.17
C ASN A 130 -1.92 -23.65 -5.58
N VAL A 131 -2.88 -23.82 -6.51
CA VAL A 131 -3.73 -22.74 -7.01
C VAL A 131 -4.81 -22.40 -5.98
N GLY A 132 -5.39 -23.39 -5.31
CA GLY A 132 -6.32 -23.20 -4.19
C GLY A 132 -5.65 -22.55 -2.99
N ALA A 133 -4.41 -22.94 -2.66
CA ALA A 133 -3.60 -22.24 -1.67
C ALA A 133 -3.35 -20.78 -2.05
N ALA A 134 -3.00 -20.50 -3.31
CA ALA A 134 -2.79 -19.13 -3.79
C ALA A 134 -4.06 -18.25 -3.72
N TYR A 135 -5.23 -18.80 -4.08
CA TYR A 135 -6.49 -18.06 -3.92
C TYR A 135 -6.89 -17.89 -2.46
N THR A 136 -6.57 -18.86 -1.59
CA THR A 136 -6.74 -18.72 -0.14
C THR A 136 -5.89 -17.56 0.40
N ALA A 137 -4.61 -17.52 0.04
CA ALA A 137 -3.71 -16.42 0.36
C ALA A 137 -4.23 -15.08 -0.19
N THR A 138 -4.76 -15.06 -1.41
CA THR A 138 -5.35 -13.86 -2.01
C THR A 138 -6.55 -13.35 -1.19
N CYS A 139 -7.45 -14.25 -0.77
CA CYS A 139 -8.61 -13.88 0.04
C CYS A 139 -8.19 -13.29 1.40
N LEU A 140 -7.18 -13.89 2.03
CA LEU A 140 -6.59 -13.39 3.26
C LEU A 140 -5.95 -12.00 3.09
N ILE A 141 -5.25 -11.75 1.98
CA ILE A 141 -4.70 -10.43 1.67
C ILE A 141 -5.81 -9.38 1.52
N LEU A 142 -6.88 -9.70 0.78
CA LEU A 142 -8.03 -8.80 0.61
C LEU A 142 -8.74 -8.50 1.94
N ALA A 143 -8.71 -9.46 2.86
CA ALA A 143 -9.21 -9.32 4.22
C ALA A 143 -8.24 -8.58 5.17
N GLY A 144 -7.10 -8.10 4.70
CA GLY A 144 -6.10 -7.42 5.54
C GLY A 144 -5.28 -8.35 6.43
N LYS A 145 -5.16 -9.63 6.08
CA LYS A 145 -4.40 -10.66 6.83
C LYS A 145 -3.18 -11.18 6.04
N PRO A 146 -2.20 -10.31 5.68
CA PRO A 146 -1.06 -10.70 4.86
C PRO A 146 -0.15 -11.75 5.53
N ASP A 147 -0.02 -11.73 6.85
CA ASP A 147 0.83 -12.71 7.56
C ASP A 147 0.23 -14.12 7.48
N ARG A 148 -1.10 -14.24 7.63
CA ARG A 148 -1.79 -15.52 7.41
C ARG A 148 -1.67 -15.99 5.95
N ALA A 149 -1.65 -15.05 5.00
CA ALA A 149 -1.42 -15.37 3.59
C ALA A 149 -0.01 -15.95 3.34
N ARG A 150 1.03 -15.41 4.01
CA ARG A 150 2.39 -15.98 3.98
C ARG A 150 2.44 -17.38 4.55
N GLU A 151 1.75 -17.62 5.66
CA GLU A 151 1.67 -18.95 6.27
C GLU A 151 1.13 -19.97 5.26
N VAL A 152 0.02 -19.65 4.58
CA VAL A 152 -0.57 -20.52 3.53
C VAL A 152 0.43 -20.78 2.39
N ILE A 153 1.16 -19.77 1.92
CA ILE A 153 2.17 -19.97 0.85
C ILE A 153 3.36 -20.78 1.38
N ASN A 154 3.77 -20.58 2.64
CA ASN A 154 4.90 -21.28 3.25
C ASN A 154 4.62 -22.78 3.50
N GLU A 155 3.37 -23.17 3.64
CA GLU A 155 2.96 -24.59 3.73
C GLU A 155 3.18 -25.35 2.41
N LEU A 156 3.30 -24.64 1.28
CA LEU A 156 3.63 -25.25 -0.01
C LEU A 156 5.09 -25.70 -0.07
N GLN A 157 5.35 -26.69 -0.92
CA GLN A 157 6.71 -27.05 -1.33
C GLN A 157 7.43 -25.82 -1.89
N GLN A 158 8.74 -25.71 -1.61
CA GLN A 158 9.52 -24.52 -1.91
C GLN A 158 9.45 -24.11 -3.40
N ASP A 159 9.47 -25.08 -4.31
CA ASP A 159 9.38 -24.87 -5.75
C ASP A 159 7.99 -24.37 -6.21
N LYS A 160 6.96 -24.52 -5.38
CA LYS A 160 5.58 -24.10 -5.69
C LYS A 160 5.21 -22.72 -5.15
N ARG A 161 6.00 -22.17 -4.22
CA ARG A 161 5.70 -20.88 -3.57
C ARG A 161 5.70 -19.73 -4.56
N ARG A 162 6.65 -19.73 -5.51
CA ARG A 162 6.74 -18.73 -6.58
C ARG A 162 5.51 -18.78 -7.50
N ASP A 163 5.07 -19.97 -7.88
CA ASP A 163 3.89 -20.15 -8.73
C ASP A 163 2.62 -19.66 -8.02
N ALA A 164 2.49 -19.95 -6.72
CA ALA A 164 1.40 -19.43 -5.91
C ALA A 164 1.42 -17.89 -5.82
N ALA A 165 2.59 -17.30 -5.58
CA ALA A 165 2.75 -15.84 -5.56
C ALA A 165 2.39 -15.19 -6.91
N LEU A 166 2.66 -15.86 -8.03
CA LEU A 166 2.24 -15.38 -9.36
C LEU A 166 0.72 -15.35 -9.52
N VAL A 167 0.00 -16.33 -8.99
CA VAL A 167 -1.48 -16.34 -8.98
C VAL A 167 -2.03 -15.19 -8.11
N VAL A 168 -1.42 -14.96 -6.94
CA VAL A 168 -1.76 -13.81 -6.08
C VAL A 168 -1.54 -12.50 -6.83
N PHE A 169 -0.37 -12.33 -7.46
CA PHE A 169 -0.03 -11.16 -8.26
C PHE A 169 -1.06 -10.90 -9.38
N ASN A 170 -1.37 -11.92 -10.19
CA ASN A 170 -2.32 -11.78 -11.29
C ASN A 170 -3.75 -11.41 -10.82
N THR A 171 -4.08 -11.69 -9.56
CA THR A 171 -5.38 -11.34 -8.97
C THR A 171 -5.39 -9.93 -8.40
N ILE A 172 -4.30 -9.50 -7.76
CA ILE A 172 -4.20 -8.22 -7.04
C ILE A 172 -3.76 -7.07 -7.95
N HIS A 173 -2.84 -7.32 -8.90
CA HIS A 173 -2.28 -6.31 -9.78
C HIS A 173 -3.34 -5.46 -10.52
N PRO A 174 -4.43 -6.01 -11.06
CA PRO A 174 -5.49 -5.21 -11.70
C PRO A 174 -6.23 -4.24 -10.76
N ILE A 175 -6.13 -4.42 -9.44
CA ILE A 175 -6.67 -3.48 -8.44
C ILE A 175 -5.71 -2.30 -8.29
N ALA A 176 -4.39 -2.58 -8.22
CA ALA A 176 -3.35 -1.57 -8.13
C ALA A 176 -3.30 -0.68 -9.39
N ASP A 177 -3.38 -1.29 -10.58
CA ASP A 177 -3.48 -0.59 -11.88
C ASP A 177 -4.63 0.43 -11.95
N ARG A 178 -5.69 0.21 -11.17
CA ARG A 178 -6.85 1.12 -11.09
C ARG A 178 -6.69 2.20 -10.01
N GLY A 179 -5.48 2.41 -9.51
CA GLY A 179 -5.16 3.38 -8.48
C GLY A 179 -5.31 2.85 -7.04
N GLY A 180 -5.59 1.56 -6.88
CA GLY A 180 -5.74 0.90 -5.58
C GLY A 180 -4.42 0.63 -4.84
N ASP A 181 -3.32 1.31 -5.18
CA ASP A 181 -1.96 1.00 -4.70
C ASP A 181 -1.90 0.77 -3.18
N MET A 182 -2.47 1.69 -2.39
CA MET A 182 -2.44 1.61 -0.91
C MET A 182 -3.18 0.37 -0.38
N ALA A 183 -4.34 0.06 -0.93
CA ALA A 183 -5.11 -1.11 -0.53
C ALA A 183 -4.42 -2.42 -0.93
N THR A 184 -3.63 -2.40 -2.00
CA THR A 184 -2.89 -3.57 -2.49
C THR A 184 -1.49 -3.73 -1.90
N LEU A 185 -0.96 -2.74 -1.18
CA LEU A 185 0.41 -2.78 -0.65
C LEU A 185 0.71 -4.06 0.14
N PRO A 186 -0.13 -4.53 1.09
CA PRO A 186 0.15 -5.78 1.79
C PRO A 186 0.32 -6.97 0.85
N GLY A 187 -0.48 -7.03 -0.22
CA GLY A 187 -0.36 -8.07 -1.25
C GLY A 187 0.92 -7.97 -2.06
N MET A 188 1.31 -6.74 -2.47
CA MET A 188 2.57 -6.52 -3.19
C MET A 188 3.77 -6.95 -2.35
N LEU A 189 3.77 -6.65 -1.05
CA LEU A 189 4.84 -7.08 -0.15
C LEU A 189 4.91 -8.61 -0.01
N VAL A 190 3.76 -9.30 0.13
CA VAL A 190 3.71 -10.77 0.12
C VAL A 190 4.29 -11.32 -1.19
N ILE A 191 3.96 -10.72 -2.34
CA ILE A 191 4.50 -11.14 -3.64
C ILE A 191 6.03 -10.96 -3.68
N LEU A 192 6.56 -9.85 -3.15
CA LEU A 192 8.00 -9.58 -3.13
C LEU A 192 8.80 -10.52 -2.23
N ASP A 193 8.19 -11.13 -1.21
CA ASP A 193 8.84 -12.17 -0.39
C ASP A 193 9.18 -13.44 -1.21
N TYR A 194 8.42 -13.73 -2.27
CA TYR A 194 8.59 -14.92 -3.11
C TYR A 194 9.06 -14.60 -4.54
N MET A 195 8.91 -13.36 -4.97
CA MET A 195 9.29 -12.84 -6.30
C MET A 195 9.97 -11.46 -6.15
N PRO A 196 11.17 -11.40 -5.56
CA PRO A 196 11.81 -10.14 -5.18
C PRO A 196 12.20 -9.27 -6.37
N ASP A 197 12.22 -9.82 -7.58
CA ASP A 197 12.53 -9.17 -8.85
C ASP A 197 11.28 -8.86 -9.70
N ASN A 198 10.06 -9.05 -9.16
CA ASN A 198 8.83 -8.65 -9.85
C ASN A 198 8.73 -7.12 -9.91
N TYR A 199 9.16 -6.54 -11.03
CA TYR A 199 9.23 -5.09 -11.22
C TYR A 199 7.87 -4.38 -11.09
N GLN A 200 6.76 -5.05 -11.44
CA GLN A 200 5.42 -4.46 -11.30
C GLN A 200 5.01 -4.39 -9.82
N ALA A 201 5.28 -5.45 -9.05
CA ALA A 201 5.06 -5.44 -7.60
C ALA A 201 5.93 -4.40 -6.90
N LEU A 202 7.21 -4.28 -7.29
CA LEU A 202 8.13 -3.23 -6.80
C LEU A 202 7.59 -1.83 -7.08
N TYR A 203 7.10 -1.57 -8.30
CA TYR A 203 6.50 -0.29 -8.65
C TYR A 203 5.30 0.04 -7.75
N HIS A 204 4.31 -0.85 -7.67
CA HIS A 204 3.10 -0.58 -6.87
C HIS A 204 3.39 -0.49 -5.37
N ALA A 205 4.29 -1.32 -4.84
CA ALA A 205 4.74 -1.21 -3.45
C ALA A 205 5.38 0.16 -3.18
N GLY A 206 6.34 0.57 -4.01
CA GLY A 206 7.03 1.85 -3.86
C GLY A 206 6.11 3.06 -3.99
N ILE A 207 5.13 3.04 -4.90
CA ILE A 207 4.11 4.10 -5.01
C ILE A 207 3.22 4.14 -3.75
N ALA A 208 2.78 3.00 -3.24
CA ALA A 208 1.93 2.94 -2.05
C ALA A 208 2.68 3.39 -0.79
N GLU A 209 3.94 2.97 -0.62
CA GLU A 209 4.79 3.36 0.50
C GLU A 209 5.07 4.87 0.50
N ALA A 210 5.33 5.46 -0.67
CA ALA A 210 5.48 6.90 -0.80
C ALA A 210 4.20 7.65 -0.36
N LYS A 211 3.02 7.15 -0.76
CA LYS A 211 1.71 7.71 -0.34
C LYS A 211 1.47 7.59 1.17
N LEU A 212 2.02 6.57 1.81
CA LEU A 212 1.91 6.32 3.25
C LEU A 212 3.02 6.99 4.09
N GLY A 213 3.92 7.76 3.46
CA GLY A 213 5.05 8.39 4.15
C GLY A 213 6.17 7.42 4.56
N LYS A 214 6.14 6.17 4.06
CA LYS A 214 7.19 5.17 4.28
C LYS A 214 8.34 5.40 3.30
N PHE A 215 8.99 6.56 3.41
CA PHE A 215 9.93 7.05 2.40
C PHE A 215 11.19 6.20 2.25
N LYS A 216 11.63 5.51 3.31
CA LYS A 216 12.78 4.59 3.20
C LYS A 216 12.42 3.41 2.29
N ASP A 217 11.33 2.71 2.61
CA ASP A 217 10.88 1.53 1.86
C ASP A 217 10.56 1.91 0.39
N ALA A 218 9.90 3.06 0.20
CA ALA A 218 9.58 3.58 -1.13
C ALA A 218 10.82 3.84 -1.98
N ASP A 219 11.89 4.41 -1.39
CA ASP A 219 13.16 4.65 -2.07
C ASP A 219 13.81 3.33 -2.51
N GLU A 220 13.83 2.32 -1.63
CA GLU A 220 14.38 1.00 -1.91
C GLU A 220 13.62 0.31 -3.06
N HIS A 221 12.28 0.23 -2.99
CA HIS A 221 11.47 -0.42 -4.02
C HIS A 221 11.47 0.31 -5.35
N LEU A 222 11.34 1.65 -5.39
CA LEU A 222 11.35 2.41 -6.64
C LEU A 222 12.74 2.39 -7.30
N THR A 223 13.83 2.42 -6.51
CA THR A 223 15.18 2.26 -7.03
C THR A 223 15.33 0.90 -7.70
N LYS A 224 14.88 -0.18 -7.04
CA LYS A 224 14.97 -1.53 -7.61
C LYS A 224 14.10 -1.68 -8.86
N PHE A 225 12.88 -1.14 -8.88
CA PHE A 225 12.03 -1.08 -10.06
C PHE A 225 12.75 -0.42 -11.24
N LEU A 226 13.33 0.77 -11.05
CA LEU A 226 14.02 1.51 -12.12
C LEU A 226 15.31 0.83 -12.60
N ASN A 227 15.94 0.02 -11.76
CA ASN A 227 17.08 -0.81 -12.15
C ASN A 227 16.67 -2.01 -13.02
N LEU A 228 15.50 -2.61 -12.75
CA LEU A 228 15.01 -3.79 -13.47
C LEU A 228 14.23 -3.43 -14.75
N TYR A 229 13.52 -2.30 -14.75
CA TYR A 229 12.63 -1.88 -15.82
C TYR A 229 13.06 -0.56 -16.44
N THR A 230 13.70 -0.63 -17.61
CA THR A 230 14.35 0.51 -18.26
C THR A 230 13.55 1.15 -19.40
N ARG A 231 12.37 0.60 -19.73
CA ARG A 231 11.53 1.12 -20.81
C ARG A 231 11.09 2.55 -20.50
N SER A 232 11.22 3.46 -21.48
CA SER A 232 10.81 4.86 -21.32
C SER A 232 9.29 5.04 -21.53
N ASP A 233 8.49 4.59 -20.57
CA ASP A 233 7.04 4.75 -20.58
C ASP A 233 6.53 5.56 -19.38
N HIS A 234 5.21 5.57 -19.19
CA HIS A 234 4.59 6.35 -18.12
C HIS A 234 4.89 5.80 -16.72
N PHE A 235 5.09 4.48 -16.56
CA PHE A 235 5.44 3.89 -15.27
C PHE A 235 6.84 4.32 -14.84
N THR A 236 7.81 4.23 -15.75
CA THR A 236 9.20 4.63 -15.45
C THR A 236 9.33 6.12 -15.18
N ARG A 237 8.61 6.98 -15.94
CA ARG A 237 8.58 8.43 -15.66
C ARG A 237 7.98 8.72 -14.29
N ARG A 238 6.83 8.12 -13.97
CA ARG A 238 6.17 8.32 -12.67
C ARG A 238 7.00 7.78 -11.51
N GLY A 239 7.64 6.61 -11.68
CA GLY A 239 8.54 6.04 -10.68
C GLY A 239 9.71 6.97 -10.37
N ARG A 240 10.35 7.56 -11.40
CA ARG A 240 11.41 8.57 -11.23
C ARG A 240 10.92 9.81 -10.48
N GLU A 241 9.77 10.37 -10.88
CA GLU A 241 9.19 11.55 -10.25
C GLU A 241 8.90 11.32 -8.75
N VAL A 242 8.30 10.18 -8.42
CA VAL A 242 8.00 9.84 -7.01
C VAL A 242 9.30 9.60 -6.24
N LEU A 243 10.27 8.89 -6.80
CA LEU A 243 11.56 8.63 -6.16
C LEU A 243 12.32 9.92 -5.85
N GLU A 244 12.29 10.90 -6.76
CA GLU A 244 12.90 12.21 -6.53
C GLU A 244 12.27 12.92 -5.32
N LYS A 245 10.93 12.94 -5.24
CA LYS A 245 10.18 13.52 -4.12
C LYS A 245 10.48 12.82 -2.80
N VAL A 246 10.50 11.48 -2.81
CA VAL A 246 10.86 10.64 -1.66
C VAL A 246 12.26 11.01 -1.14
N ARG A 247 13.24 11.11 -2.05
CA ARG A 247 14.63 11.46 -1.71
C ARG A 247 14.78 12.89 -1.21
N ALA A 248 14.06 13.84 -1.79
CA ALA A 248 14.04 15.23 -1.31
C ALA A 248 13.54 15.30 0.13
N HIS A 249 12.40 14.68 0.42
CA HIS A 249 11.85 14.66 1.77
C HIS A 249 12.80 14.02 2.80
N ARG A 250 13.43 12.90 2.44
CA ARG A 250 14.42 12.25 3.32
C ARG A 250 15.61 13.17 3.64
N ARG A 251 16.14 13.90 2.65
CA ARG A 251 17.21 14.88 2.89
C ARG A 251 16.78 15.97 3.85
N ASP A 252 15.55 16.48 3.72
CA ASP A 252 15.04 17.54 4.59
C ASP A 252 14.91 17.05 6.04
N VAL A 253 14.39 15.84 6.25
CA VAL A 253 14.31 15.21 7.58
C VAL A 253 15.70 15.04 8.20
N ASP A 254 16.67 14.54 7.44
CA ASP A 254 18.05 14.37 7.90
C ASP A 254 18.69 15.72 8.29
N LEU A 255 18.42 16.79 7.54
CA LEU A 255 18.94 18.13 7.84
C LEU A 255 18.34 18.69 9.13
N ILE A 256 17.03 18.51 9.34
CA ILE A 256 16.34 18.92 10.56
C ILE A 256 16.90 18.19 11.78
N GLU A 257 17.08 16.87 11.68
CA GLU A 257 17.59 16.07 12.79
C GLU A 257 19.04 16.44 13.15
N ARG A 258 19.90 16.65 12.14
CA ARG A 258 21.26 17.16 12.37
C ARG A 258 21.28 18.53 13.04
N ARG A 259 20.35 19.42 12.68
CA ARG A 259 20.22 20.73 13.33
C ARG A 259 19.83 20.56 14.79
N ARG A 260 18.82 19.74 15.08
CA ARG A 260 18.38 19.44 16.45
C ARG A 260 19.52 18.90 17.31
N GLN A 261 20.32 17.98 16.77
CA GLN A 261 21.46 17.41 17.48
C GLN A 261 22.54 18.46 17.80
N ARG A 262 22.84 19.37 16.87
CA ARG A 262 23.77 20.48 17.13
C ARG A 262 23.25 21.42 18.20
N ASP A 263 21.96 21.76 18.14
CA ASP A 263 21.34 22.66 19.12
C ASP A 263 21.36 22.03 20.52
N GLN A 264 21.08 20.72 20.62
CA GLN A 264 21.19 19.97 21.88
C GLN A 264 22.63 19.96 22.41
N ALA A 265 23.62 19.65 21.56
CA ALA A 265 25.02 19.64 21.95
C ALA A 265 25.50 21.03 22.44
N ALA A 266 25.05 22.11 21.81
CA ALA A 266 25.37 23.47 22.24
C ALA A 266 24.75 23.81 23.60
N GLN A 267 23.53 23.35 23.88
CA GLN A 267 22.89 23.52 25.18
C GLN A 267 23.62 22.75 26.28
N ASP A 268 24.10 21.55 25.98
CA ASP A 268 24.82 20.72 26.95
C ASP A 268 26.21 21.26 27.27
N GLN A 269 26.86 21.97 26.32
CA GLN A 269 28.12 22.70 26.56
C GLN A 269 27.93 23.98 27.38
N ALA A 270 26.72 24.53 27.44
CA ALA A 270 26.43 25.76 28.17
C ALA A 270 26.08 25.54 29.66
N LYS A 271 26.00 24.29 30.12
CA LYS A 271 25.73 23.90 31.51
C LYS A 271 27.02 23.55 32.23
#